data_AF-A0A160P715-F1
#
_entry.id   AF-A0A160P715-F1
#
_cell.length_a   1.000
_cell.length_b   1.000
_cell.length_c   1.000
_cell.angle_alpha   90.00
_cell.angle_beta   90.00
_cell.angle_gamma   90.00
#
_symmetry.space_group_name_H-M   'P 1'
#
loop_
_entity.id
_entity.type
_entity.pdbx_description
1 polymer ?
#
loop_
_entity_poly.entity_id
_entity_poly.type
_entity_poly.pdbx_seq_one_letter_code
_entity_poly.pdbx_strand_id
1 'polypeptide(L)'
;MNGEPFLHLGGHSNHRSSTDVVGLFEHVARIAPGSYGLLHMLDDEDPAHENEVRVLRLVRGTVTLHTEAPLSPCVPTLEDPFTE
;
A
#
# COMPACT_ATOMS: atom_id res chain seq x y z
N MET A 1 -9.94 11.04 21.69
CA MET A 1 -10.06 10.62 20.28
C MET A 1 -10.84 11.73 19.58
N ASN A 2 -10.20 12.57 18.76
CA ASN A 2 -10.72 13.87 18.30
C ASN A 2 -11.72 13.78 17.13
N GLY A 3 -12.48 12.69 17.00
CA GLY A 3 -13.45 12.53 15.90
C GLY A 3 -12.83 12.44 14.50
N GLU A 4 -11.52 12.28 14.38
CA GLU A 4 -10.84 12.13 13.10
C GLU A 4 -10.94 10.69 12.58
N PRO A 5 -11.44 10.47 11.35
CA PRO A 5 -11.54 9.15 10.77
C PRO A 5 -10.14 8.59 10.47
N PHE A 6 -9.81 7.47 11.12
CA PHE A 6 -8.59 6.70 10.89
C PHE A 6 -8.92 5.46 10.06
N LEU A 7 -8.18 5.27 8.97
CA LEU A 7 -8.35 4.14 8.06
C LEU A 7 -7.02 3.39 7.94
N HIS A 8 -7.02 2.13 8.39
CA HIS A 8 -5.95 1.19 8.14
C HIS A 8 -6.50 0.10 7.22
N LEU A 9 -5.90 -0.05 6.04
CA LEU A 9 -6.23 -1.09 5.08
C LEU A 9 -4.96 -1.89 4.79
N GLY A 10 -5.01 -3.19 5.05
CA GLY A 10 -3.99 -4.15 4.66
C GLY A 10 -4.63 -5.18 3.74
N GLY A 11 -4.00 -5.45 2.60
CA GLY A 11 -4.49 -6.42 1.64
C GLY A 11 -3.31 -7.15 1.01
N HIS A 12 -3.43 -8.46 0.88
CA HIS A 12 -2.55 -9.29 0.09
C HIS A 12 -3.43 -9.94 -0.98
N SER A 13 -3.44 -9.35 -2.17
CA SER A 13 -4.27 -9.83 -3.27
C SER A 13 -3.48 -10.87 -4.05
N ASN A 14 -3.80 -12.16 -3.90
CA ASN A 14 -3.18 -13.29 -4.64
C ASN A 14 -3.45 -13.30 -6.16
N HIS A 15 -4.13 -12.28 -6.67
CA HIS A 15 -4.41 -12.02 -8.08
C HIS A 15 -4.84 -10.56 -8.18
N ARG A 16 -4.69 -9.90 -9.33
CA ARG A 16 -5.14 -8.52 -9.58
C ARG A 16 -6.65 -8.37 -9.39
N SER A 17 -7.07 -8.34 -8.13
CA SER A 17 -8.46 -8.47 -7.73
C SER A 17 -9.12 -7.13 -7.96
N SER A 18 -10.27 -7.17 -8.63
CA SER A 18 -11.11 -6.06 -9.10
C SER A 18 -11.59 -5.04 -8.06
N THR A 19 -11.12 -5.12 -6.82
CA THR A 19 -11.41 -4.13 -5.80
C THR A 19 -10.40 -3.00 -5.92
N ASP A 20 -10.86 -1.86 -6.42
CA ASP A 20 -10.07 -0.63 -6.56
C ASP A 20 -9.78 0.01 -5.19
N VAL A 21 -8.96 -0.67 -4.38
CA VAL A 21 -8.56 -0.20 -3.03
C VAL A 21 -7.77 1.10 -3.14
N VAL A 22 -7.03 1.29 -4.24
CA VAL A 22 -6.35 2.56 -4.57
C VAL A 22 -7.39 3.67 -4.76
N GLY A 23 -8.41 3.46 -5.59
CA GLY A 23 -9.48 4.42 -5.81
C GLY A 23 -10.31 4.70 -4.56
N LEU A 24 -10.48 3.73 -3.64
CA LEU A 24 -11.03 4.00 -2.32
C LEU A 24 -10.13 4.95 -1.51
N PHE A 25 -8.81 4.75 -1.54
CA PHE A 25 -7.85 5.61 -0.87
C PHE A 25 -7.89 7.05 -1.41
N GLU A 26 -7.96 7.20 -2.73
CA GLU A 26 -8.14 8.50 -3.39
C GLU A 26 -9.51 9.12 -3.08
N HIS A 27 -10.56 8.31 -3.00
CA HIS A 27 -11.89 8.80 -2.62
C HIS A 27 -11.89 9.38 -1.21
N VAL A 28 -11.33 8.65 -0.24
CA VAL A 28 -11.17 9.12 1.15
C VAL A 28 -10.36 10.41 1.20
N ALA A 29 -9.27 10.49 0.43
CA ALA A 29 -8.46 11.71 0.34
C ALA A 29 -9.28 12.94 -0.07
N ARG A 30 -10.24 12.77 -1.00
CA ARG A 30 -11.12 13.86 -1.45
C ARG A 30 -12.19 14.23 -0.44
N ILE A 31 -12.87 13.26 0.17
CA ILE A 31 -14.05 13.52 1.02
C ILE A 31 -13.68 13.81 2.48
N ALA A 32 -12.50 13.38 2.93
CA ALA A 32 -12.01 13.52 4.28
C ALA A 32 -10.54 13.98 4.27
N PRO A 33 -10.26 15.25 3.91
CA PRO A 33 -8.90 15.77 3.81
C PRO A 33 -8.18 15.88 5.16
N GLY A 34 -8.82 15.55 6.30
CA GLY A 34 -8.14 15.37 7.58
C GLY A 34 -7.58 13.97 7.80
N SER A 35 -7.97 12.99 6.97
CA SER A 35 -7.52 11.61 7.09
C SER A 35 -6.04 11.45 6.79
N TYR A 36 -5.46 10.46 7.45
CA TYR A 36 -4.13 9.93 7.16
C TYR A 36 -4.19 8.40 7.14
N GLY A 37 -3.29 7.78 6.38
CA GLY A 37 -3.25 6.32 6.26
C GLY A 37 -2.09 5.83 5.41
N LEU A 38 -1.80 4.54 5.55
CA LEU A 38 -0.84 3.80 4.74
C LEU A 38 -1.54 2.59 4.11
N LEU A 39 -1.24 2.31 2.86
CA LEU A 39 -1.64 1.08 2.17
C LEU A 39 -0.37 0.44 1.59
N HIS A 40 0.09 -0.65 2.20
CA HIS A 40 1.18 -1.46 1.67
C HIS A 40 0.67 -2.38 0.57
N MET A 41 1.45 -2.51 -0.50
CA MET A 41 1.14 -3.30 -1.68
C MET A 41 2.39 -4.05 -2.09
N LEU A 42 2.22 -5.31 -2.44
CA LEU A 42 3.22 -6.13 -3.14
C LEU A 42 2.53 -6.61 -4.41
N ASP A 43 3.17 -6.37 -5.56
CA ASP A 43 2.62 -6.69 -6.89
C ASP A 43 3.65 -7.51 -7.64
N ASP A 44 3.57 -8.83 -7.52
CA ASP A 44 4.44 -9.80 -8.19
C ASP A 44 4.17 -9.91 -9.70
N GLU A 45 3.11 -9.26 -10.21
CA GLU A 45 2.77 -9.20 -11.64
C GLU A 45 3.44 -8.02 -12.36
N ASP A 46 4.05 -7.04 -11.66
CA ASP A 46 4.83 -5.94 -12.24
C ASP A 46 6.33 -6.29 -12.26
N PRO A 47 6.93 -6.69 -13.40
CA PRO A 47 8.32 -7.14 -13.44
C PRO A 47 9.33 -6.06 -13.05
N ALA A 48 8.95 -4.78 -13.09
CA ALA A 48 9.82 -3.69 -12.67
C ALA A 48 9.89 -3.52 -11.14
N HIS A 49 8.89 -4.01 -10.41
CA HIS A 49 8.74 -3.81 -8.96
C HIS A 49 8.27 -5.07 -8.21
N GLU A 50 8.38 -6.25 -8.82
CA GLU A 50 7.86 -7.54 -8.31
C GLU A 50 8.39 -7.89 -6.92
N ASN A 51 9.58 -7.40 -6.57
CA ASN A 51 10.24 -7.64 -5.29
C ASN A 51 10.28 -6.39 -4.40
N GLU A 52 9.46 -5.37 -4.68
CA GLU A 52 9.37 -4.14 -3.90
C GLU A 52 8.05 -4.05 -3.16
N VAL A 53 8.11 -3.79 -1.85
CA VAL A 53 6.92 -3.39 -1.10
C VAL A 53 6.70 -1.91 -1.35
N ARG A 54 5.59 -1.58 -2.02
CA ARG A 54 5.19 -0.20 -2.29
C ARG A 54 4.16 0.25 -1.28
N VAL A 55 4.12 1.55 -0.99
CA VAL A 55 3.20 2.14 -0.03
C VAL A 55 2.53 3.38 -0.60
N LEU A 56 1.20 3.40 -0.58
CA LEU A 56 0.43 4.63 -0.75
C LEU A 56 0.28 5.33 0.60
N ARG A 57 0.66 6.60 0.64
CA ARG A 57 0.56 7.47 1.83
C ARG A 57 -0.52 8.50 1.60
N LEU A 58 -1.56 8.46 2.42
CA LEU A 58 -2.57 9.50 2.51
C LEU A 58 -2.16 10.48 3.61
N VAL A 59 -1.92 11.73 3.25
CA VAL A 59 -1.68 12.82 4.18
C VAL A 59 -2.45 14.04 3.73
N ARG A 60 -3.41 14.47 4.55
CA ARG A 60 -4.17 15.70 4.34
C ARG A 60 -4.82 15.82 2.96
N GLY A 61 -5.47 14.74 2.51
CA GLY A 61 -6.11 14.67 1.20
C GLY A 61 -5.16 14.48 0.00
N THR A 62 -3.86 14.29 0.25
CA THR A 62 -2.87 13.97 -0.78
C THR A 62 -2.49 12.50 -0.68
N VAL A 63 -2.54 11.79 -1.81
CA VAL A 63 -2.06 10.41 -1.94
C VAL A 63 -0.72 10.42 -2.69
N THR A 64 0.30 9.76 -2.15
CA THR A 64 1.62 9.62 -2.78
C THR A 64 2.09 8.17 -2.73
N LEU A 65 2.82 7.73 -3.74
CA LEU A 65 3.35 6.37 -3.84
C LEU A 65 4.86 6.37 -3.57
N HIS A 66 5.30 5.48 -2.69
CA HIS A 66 6.71 5.32 -2.31
C HIS A 66 7.09 3.84 -2.30
N THR A 67 8.38 3.54 -2.37
CA THR A 67 8.91 2.22 -2.00
C THR A 67 9.17 2.22 -0.48
N GLU A 68 8.69 1.20 0.22
CA GLU A 68 8.94 1.02 1.64
C GLU A 68 10.28 0.29 1.82
N ALA A 69 11.35 1.08 1.81
CA ALA A 69 12.73 0.59 1.87
C ALA A 69 13.04 -0.38 3.04
N PRO A 70 12.47 -0.23 4.25
CA PRO A 70 12.66 -1.20 5.34
C PRO A 70 12.07 -2.59 5.06
N LEU A 71 11.13 -2.69 4.14
CA LEU A 71 10.45 -3.94 3.77
C LEU A 71 10.89 -4.45 2.39
N SER A 72 11.81 -3.74 1.73
CA SER A 72 12.23 -4.01 0.35
C SER A 72 13.74 -4.26 0.27
N PRO A 73 14.20 -5.27 -0.49
CA PRO A 73 13.39 -6.16 -1.32
C PRO A 73 12.59 -7.19 -0.49
N CYS A 74 11.39 -7.58 -0.91
CA CYS A 74 10.53 -8.51 -0.17
C CYS A 74 11.25 -9.83 0.12
N VAL A 75 11.91 -10.41 -0.87
CA VAL A 75 12.87 -11.51 -0.72
C VAL A 75 14.29 -10.90 -0.83
N PRO A 76 15.18 -11.04 0.18
CA PRO A 76 15.04 -11.89 1.36
C PRO A 76 14.58 -11.16 2.65
N THR A 77 14.06 -9.93 2.58
CA THR A 77 13.83 -9.12 3.80
C THR A 77 12.66 -9.63 4.64
N LEU A 78 11.56 -9.98 4.00
CA LEU A 78 10.32 -10.47 4.60
C LEU A 78 10.16 -11.99 4.44
N GLU A 79 10.58 -12.50 3.28
CA GLU A 79 10.44 -13.90 2.90
C GLU A 79 11.82 -14.53 2.66
N ASP A 80 11.96 -15.83 2.91
CA ASP A 80 13.21 -16.55 2.63
C ASP A 80 13.45 -16.68 1.11
N PRO A 81 14.71 -16.67 0.64
CA PRO A 81 15.03 -17.00 -0.74
C PRO A 81 14.49 -18.39 -1.11
N PHE A 82 13.94 -18.52 -2.32
CA PHE A 82 13.61 -19.83 -2.87
C PHE A 82 14.90 -20.67 -3.02
N THR A 83 15.04 -21.69 -2.18
CA THR A 83 16.04 -22.75 -2.38
C THR A 83 15.50 -23.80 -3.36
N GLU A 84 16.32 -24.16 -4.35
CA GLU A 84 16.08 -25.28 -5.29
C GLU A 84 15.97 -26.65 -4.60
#